data_AF-A0A087G1M1-F1
#
_entry.id   AF-A0A087G1M1-F1
#
_cell.length_a   1.000
_cell.length_b   1.000
_cell.length_c   1.000
_cell.angle_alpha   90.00
_cell.angle_beta   90.00
_cell.angle_gamma   90.00
#
_symmetry.space_group_name_H-M   'P 1'
#
loop_
_entity.id
_entity.type
_entity.pdbx_description
1 polymer ?
#
loop_
_entity_poly.entity_id
_entity_poly.type
_entity_poly.pdbx_seq_one_letter_code
_entity_poly.pdbx_strand_id
1 'polypeptide(L)'
;VVRAVEEAKKKAKDKLRRSIEIMEERSKAQTEVDRLASLASQVVGAIRRMEKAAKDGVPIDAAKKEKLEARLASYTAEADSIVLPSLPSDSSDDEEVEPKKRVALDISSSDSSDEEGERSEVDGRSSVAGKTLALTLAEIEETKNAEAE
;
A
#
# COMPACT_ATOMS: atom_id res chain seq x y z
N VAL A 1 15.44 -29.27 31.53
CA VAL A 1 15.88 -27.97 30.96
C VAL A 1 16.31 -28.10 29.50
N VAL A 2 17.38 -28.84 29.15
CA VAL A 2 17.87 -28.97 27.76
C VAL A 2 16.77 -29.37 26.75
N ARG A 3 16.02 -30.45 27.03
CA ARG A 3 14.93 -30.91 26.15
C ARG A 3 13.80 -29.87 25.97
N ALA A 4 13.40 -29.20 27.05
CA ALA A 4 12.38 -28.17 27.00
C ALA A 4 12.83 -26.95 26.17
N VAL A 5 14.11 -26.58 26.26
CA VAL A 5 14.70 -25.52 25.42
C VAL A 5 14.73 -25.93 23.95
N GLU A 6 15.07 -27.18 23.63
CA GLU A 6 15.05 -27.70 22.26
C GLU A 6 13.63 -27.72 21.66
N GLU A 7 12.64 -28.14 22.44
CA GLU A 7 11.22 -28.13 22.04
C GLU A 7 10.70 -26.70 21.83
N ALA A 8 11.02 -25.77 22.74
CA ALA A 8 10.69 -24.36 22.61
C ALA A 8 11.31 -23.75 21.34
N LYS A 9 12.58 -24.06 21.06
CA LYS A 9 13.28 -23.60 19.85
C LYS A 9 12.64 -24.15 18.58
N LYS A 10 12.22 -25.42 18.58
CA LYS A 10 11.51 -26.03 17.45
C LYS A 10 10.17 -25.33 17.21
N LYS A 11 9.37 -25.13 18.27
CA LYS A 11 8.08 -24.40 18.21
C LYS A 11 8.28 -22.98 17.68
N ALA A 12 9.30 -22.27 18.16
CA ALA A 12 9.63 -20.92 17.70
C ALA A 12 10.00 -20.89 16.21
N LYS A 13 10.82 -21.85 15.75
CA LYS A 13 11.18 -21.97 14.33
C LYS A 13 9.96 -22.27 13.44
N ASP A 14 9.08 -23.16 13.90
CA ASP A 14 7.86 -23.52 13.16
C ASP A 14 6.85 -22.35 13.13
N LYS A 15 6.79 -21.53 14.18
CA LYS A 15 6.02 -20.27 14.19
C LYS A 15 6.60 -19.26 13.19
N LEU A 16 7.92 -19.05 13.21
CA LEU A 16 8.60 -18.12 12.29
C LEU A 16 8.37 -18.52 10.83
N ARG A 17 8.50 -19.80 10.51
CA ARG A 17 8.27 -20.30 9.14
C ARG A 17 6.86 -19.99 8.64
N ARG A 18 5.85 -20.26 9.48
CA ARG A 18 4.44 -19.94 9.16
C ARG A 18 4.21 -18.44 9.03
N SER A 19 4.84 -17.62 9.89
CA SER A 19 4.75 -16.17 9.81
C SER A 19 5.31 -15.63 8.49
N ILE A 20 6.44 -16.15 8.02
CA ILE A 20 7.05 -15.73 6.74
C ILE A 20 6.13 -16.09 5.57
N GLU A 21 5.60 -17.31 5.55
CA GLU A 21 4.67 -17.77 4.52
C GLU A 21 3.43 -16.89 4.43
N ILE A 22 2.80 -16.57 5.57
CA ILE A 22 1.65 -15.64 5.63
C ILE A 22 2.01 -14.26 5.08
N MET A 23 3.18 -13.72 5.44
CA MET A 23 3.60 -12.40 4.94
C MET A 23 3.85 -12.40 3.43
N GLU A 24 4.43 -13.46 2.88
CA GLU A 24 4.64 -13.59 1.43
C GLU A 24 3.33 -13.68 0.66
N GLU A 25 2.39 -14.51 1.13
CA GLU A 25 1.05 -14.61 0.53
C GLU A 25 0.33 -13.27 0.56
N ARG A 26 0.39 -12.57 1.70
CA ARG A 26 -0.22 -11.26 1.86
C ARG A 26 0.40 -10.21 0.94
N SER A 27 1.73 -10.23 0.77
CA SER A 27 2.46 -9.37 -0.17
C SER A 27 1.97 -9.60 -1.60
N LYS A 28 1.88 -10.86 -2.05
CA LYS A 28 1.38 -11.20 -3.40
C LYS A 28 -0.06 -10.73 -3.60
N ALA A 29 -0.94 -11.01 -2.64
CA ALA A 29 -2.33 -10.61 -2.72
C ALA A 29 -2.47 -9.07 -2.76
N GLN A 30 -1.69 -8.34 -1.96
CA GLN A 30 -1.66 -6.88 -1.99
C GLN A 30 -1.16 -6.35 -3.35
N THR A 31 -0.11 -6.94 -3.92
CA THR A 31 0.39 -6.51 -5.25
C THR A 31 -0.67 -6.68 -6.34
N GLU A 32 -1.51 -7.72 -6.26
CA GLU A 32 -2.59 -7.91 -7.22
C GLU A 32 -3.73 -6.89 -7.02
N VAL A 33 -4.09 -6.59 -5.77
CA VAL A 33 -5.03 -5.50 -5.45
C VAL A 33 -4.55 -4.17 -6.04
N ASP A 34 -3.27 -3.83 -5.86
CA ASP A 34 -2.70 -2.58 -6.35
C ASP A 34 -2.65 -2.53 -7.89
N ARG A 35 -2.37 -3.67 -8.53
CA ARG A 35 -2.44 -3.83 -10.00
C ARG A 35 -3.87 -3.59 -10.50
N LEU A 36 -4.86 -4.22 -9.89
CA LEU A 36 -6.27 -4.06 -10.27
C LEU A 36 -6.75 -2.61 -10.07
N ALA A 37 -6.35 -1.97 -8.97
CA ALA A 37 -6.64 -0.57 -8.70
C ALA A 37 -6.03 0.36 -9.77
N SER A 38 -4.81 0.07 -10.22
CA SER A 38 -4.14 0.81 -11.30
C SER A 38 -4.88 0.67 -12.63
N LEU A 39 -5.30 -0.56 -12.98
CA LEU A 39 -6.09 -0.83 -14.18
C LEU A 39 -7.47 -0.15 -14.13
N ALA A 40 -8.16 -0.25 -13.01
CA ALA A 40 -9.44 0.43 -12.79
C ALA A 40 -9.30 1.95 -12.96
N SER A 41 -8.25 2.55 -12.39
CA SER A 41 -7.96 3.98 -12.52
C SER A 41 -7.72 4.40 -13.97
N GLN A 42 -6.99 3.58 -14.74
CA GLN A 42 -6.78 3.81 -16.17
C GLN A 42 -8.10 3.80 -16.95
N VAL A 43 -8.97 2.83 -16.67
CA VAL A 43 -10.29 2.69 -17.30
C VAL A 43 -11.20 3.87 -16.94
N VAL A 44 -11.28 4.24 -15.66
CA VAL A 44 -12.03 5.44 -15.22
C VAL A 44 -11.54 6.69 -15.93
N GLY A 45 -10.21 6.85 -16.06
CA GLY A 45 -9.62 7.95 -16.81
C GLY A 45 -10.01 7.95 -18.29
N ALA A 46 -10.07 6.77 -18.93
CA ALA A 46 -10.50 6.63 -20.32
C ALA A 46 -11.98 7.00 -20.50
N ILE A 47 -12.87 6.48 -19.65
CA ILE A 47 -14.30 6.80 -19.65
C ILE A 47 -14.49 8.31 -19.46
N ARG A 48 -13.80 8.92 -18.48
CA ARG A 48 -13.88 10.37 -18.23
C ARG A 48 -13.46 11.20 -19.44
N ARG A 49 -12.41 10.80 -20.16
CA ARG A 49 -11.98 11.48 -21.38
C ARG A 49 -13.01 11.35 -22.50
N MET A 50 -13.61 10.18 -22.67
CA MET A 50 -14.69 9.96 -23.63
C MET A 50 -15.88 10.86 -23.29
N GLU A 51 -16.34 10.86 -22.04
CA GLU A 51 -17.48 11.69 -21.60
C GLU A 51 -17.22 13.19 -21.77
N LYS A 52 -15.99 13.64 -21.55
CA LYS A 52 -15.60 15.01 -21.87
C LYS A 52 -15.76 15.30 -23.35
N ALA A 53 -15.27 14.42 -24.22
CA ALA A 53 -15.41 14.57 -25.67
C ALA A 53 -16.89 14.60 -26.12
N ALA A 54 -17.77 13.79 -25.52
CA ALA A 54 -19.22 13.89 -25.79
C ALA A 54 -19.80 15.24 -25.41
N LYS A 55 -19.41 15.80 -24.26
CA LYS A 55 -19.84 17.14 -23.84
C LYS A 55 -19.37 18.21 -24.83
N ASP A 56 -18.22 17.99 -25.47
CA ASP A 56 -17.67 18.84 -26.52
C ASP A 56 -18.27 18.56 -27.92
N GLY A 57 -19.30 17.69 -28.00
CA GLY A 57 -20.03 17.37 -29.24
C GLY A 57 -19.41 16.27 -30.10
N VAL A 58 -18.31 15.64 -29.65
CA VAL A 58 -17.70 14.50 -30.36
C VAL A 58 -18.57 13.26 -30.16
N PRO A 59 -19.00 12.57 -31.24
CA PRO A 59 -19.81 11.36 -31.11
C PRO A 59 -19.01 10.26 -30.39
N ILE A 60 -19.61 9.67 -29.35
CA ILE A 60 -19.06 8.52 -28.64
C ILE A 60 -19.60 7.23 -29.25
N ASP A 61 -18.72 6.26 -29.45
CA ASP A 61 -19.06 4.86 -29.66
C ASP A 61 -19.57 4.24 -28.33
N ALA A 62 -20.89 4.06 -28.22
CA ALA A 62 -21.53 3.54 -27.02
C ALA A 62 -21.05 2.13 -26.66
N ALA A 63 -20.79 1.27 -27.65
CA ALA A 63 -20.32 -0.10 -27.41
C ALA A 63 -18.90 -0.09 -26.79
N LYS A 64 -18.04 0.84 -27.20
CA LYS A 64 -16.73 1.03 -26.55
C LYS A 64 -16.86 1.51 -25.11
N LYS A 65 -17.77 2.44 -24.83
CA LYS A 65 -18.01 2.92 -23.46
C LYS A 65 -18.50 1.79 -22.56
N GLU A 66 -19.52 1.07 -22.99
CA GLU A 66 -20.08 -0.08 -22.26
C GLU A 66 -19.01 -1.15 -21.98
N LYS A 67 -18.15 -1.46 -22.95
CA LYS A 67 -17.05 -2.41 -22.76
C LYS A 67 -16.04 -1.95 -21.69
N LEU A 68 -15.76 -0.65 -21.60
CA LEU A 68 -14.89 -0.12 -20.56
C LEU A 68 -15.56 -0.20 -19.19
N GLU A 69 -16.85 0.11 -19.10
CA GLU A 69 -17.63 -0.03 -17.86
C GLU A 69 -17.69 -1.49 -17.39
N ALA A 70 -17.90 -2.44 -18.31
CA ALA A 70 -17.88 -3.87 -17.99
C ALA A 70 -16.49 -4.32 -17.47
N ARG A 71 -15.40 -3.80 -18.05
CA ARG A 71 -14.04 -4.06 -17.53
C ARG A 71 -13.82 -3.48 -16.14
N LEU A 72 -14.32 -2.26 -15.89
CA LEU A 72 -14.22 -1.64 -14.58
C LEU A 72 -14.95 -2.46 -13.51
N ALA A 73 -16.16 -2.92 -13.83
CA ALA A 73 -16.92 -3.82 -12.96
C ALA A 73 -16.16 -5.13 -12.70
N SER A 74 -15.55 -5.71 -13.74
CA SER A 74 -14.73 -6.92 -13.62
C SER A 74 -13.54 -6.72 -12.69
N TYR A 75 -12.77 -5.64 -12.83
CA TYR A 75 -11.61 -5.38 -11.97
C TYR A 75 -12.01 -5.13 -10.51
N THR A 76 -13.15 -4.49 -10.30
CA THR A 76 -13.68 -4.27 -8.95
C THR A 76 -14.10 -5.60 -8.31
N ALA A 77 -14.83 -6.43 -9.06
CA ALA A 77 -15.23 -7.76 -8.58
C ALA A 77 -14.03 -8.69 -8.33
N GLU A 78 -13.00 -8.61 -9.17
CA GLU A 78 -11.75 -9.36 -8.99
C GLU A 78 -11.02 -8.88 -7.74
N ALA A 79 -10.91 -7.58 -7.50
CA ALA A 79 -10.27 -7.03 -6.30
C ALA A 79 -11.03 -7.43 -5.03
N ASP A 80 -12.37 -7.38 -5.05
CA ASP A 80 -13.23 -7.79 -3.93
C ASP A 80 -13.11 -9.29 -3.62
N SER A 81 -12.72 -10.10 -4.61
CA SER A 81 -12.50 -11.53 -4.42
C SER A 81 -11.16 -11.88 -3.75
N ILE A 82 -10.22 -10.93 -3.68
CA ILE A 82 -8.92 -11.13 -3.07
C ILE A 82 -9.04 -11.01 -1.55
N VAL A 83 -8.94 -12.15 -0.85
CA VAL A 83 -8.93 -12.20 0.61
C VAL A 83 -7.49 -12.18 1.11
N LEU A 84 -7.14 -11.16 1.92
CA LEU A 84 -5.83 -11.09 2.56
C LEU A 84 -5.78 -12.01 3.79
N PRO A 85 -4.77 -12.90 3.91
CA PRO A 85 -4.51 -13.65 5.14
C PRO A 85 -4.41 -12.71 6.35
N SER A 86 -4.81 -13.17 7.55
CA SER A 86 -4.67 -12.36 8.78
C SER A 86 -3.19 -12.15 9.13
N LEU A 87 -2.88 -11.05 9.84
CA LEU A 87 -1.50 -10.83 10.31
C LEU A 87 -1.14 -11.95 11.30
N PRO A 88 0.10 -12.46 11.25
CA PRO A 88 0.57 -13.39 12.25
C PRO A 88 0.45 -12.74 13.64
N SER A 89 -0.13 -13.45 14.59
CA SER A 89 -0.23 -12.96 15.96
C SER A 89 1.16 -12.97 16.60
N ASP A 90 1.62 -11.81 17.06
CA ASP A 90 2.79 -11.68 17.93
C ASP A 90 2.42 -12.22 19.32
N SER A 91 2.30 -13.55 19.45
CA SER A 91 2.12 -14.20 20.75
C SER A 91 3.45 -14.13 21.51
N SER A 92 3.74 -12.97 22.10
CA SER A 92 4.78 -12.82 23.13
C SER A 92 4.32 -13.37 24.50
N ASP A 93 3.10 -13.90 24.59
CA ASP A 93 2.46 -14.39 25.82
C ASP A 93 2.33 -15.92 25.77
N ASP A 94 3.44 -16.62 25.98
CA ASP A 94 3.49 -18.07 26.28
C ASP A 94 4.35 -18.26 27.53
N GLU A 95 4.14 -17.39 28.53
CA GLU A 95 4.41 -17.74 29.90
C GLU A 95 3.10 -18.32 30.44
N GLU A 96 3.04 -19.64 30.65
CA GLU A 96 2.08 -20.25 31.57
C GLU A 96 2.36 -19.73 33.00
N VAL A 97 2.15 -18.43 33.25
CA VAL A 97 2.03 -17.91 34.59
C VAL A 97 0.58 -18.03 34.98
N GLU A 98 0.28 -19.08 35.74
CA GLU A 98 -0.90 -19.11 36.61
C GLU A 98 -1.14 -17.71 37.20
N PRO A 99 -2.39 -17.20 37.25
CA PRO A 99 -2.67 -15.90 37.83
C PRO A 99 -2.53 -15.97 39.36
N LYS A 100 -1.29 -15.95 39.86
CA LYS A 100 -0.99 -15.92 41.28
C LYS A 100 -0.76 -14.48 41.73
N LYS A 101 -1.89 -13.92 42.19
CA LYS A 101 -2.04 -12.89 43.22
C LYS A 101 -1.54 -11.50 42.84
N ARG A 102 -2.51 -10.59 42.69
CA ARG A 102 -2.34 -9.14 42.68
C ARG A 102 -1.58 -8.72 43.94
N VAL A 103 -0.32 -8.34 43.79
CA VAL A 103 0.38 -7.50 44.77
C VAL A 103 0.13 -6.07 44.32
N ALA A 104 -0.69 -5.34 45.07
CA ALA A 104 -0.91 -3.92 44.84
C ALA A 104 0.45 -3.20 45.01
N LEU A 105 0.98 -2.67 43.92
CA LEU A 105 2.10 -1.74 43.94
C LEU A 105 1.48 -0.33 43.97
N ASP A 106 1.26 0.17 45.17
CA ASP A 106 0.96 1.58 45.42
C ASP A 106 2.21 2.42 45.13
N ILE A 107 2.50 2.65 43.85
CA ILE A 107 3.44 3.70 43.45
C ILE A 107 2.64 5.00 43.35
N SER A 108 2.70 5.75 44.45
CA SER A 108 2.13 7.09 44.58
C SER A 108 2.53 7.96 43.38
N SER A 109 1.52 8.52 42.70
CA SER A 109 1.68 9.60 41.74
C SER A 109 2.46 10.74 42.38
N SER A 110 3.66 11.02 41.87
CA SER A 110 4.34 12.29 42.12
C SER A 110 3.95 13.24 40.99
N ASP A 111 3.11 14.20 41.36
CA ASP A 111 2.77 15.39 40.61
C ASP A 111 4.01 16.30 40.57
N SER A 112 4.63 16.47 39.40
CA SER A 112 5.63 17.50 39.17
C SER A 112 5.22 18.31 37.94
N SER A 113 4.42 19.34 38.22
CA SER A 113 4.25 20.52 37.39
C SER A 113 5.57 21.29 37.34
N ASP A 114 6.08 21.55 36.14
CA ASP A 114 6.98 22.67 35.89
C ASP A 114 6.54 23.38 34.61
N GLU A 115 6.74 24.68 34.66
CA GLU A 115 6.04 25.77 34.03
C GLU A 115 6.98 26.41 33.00
N GLU A 116 6.37 26.96 31.95
CA GLU A 116 6.91 27.97 31.03
C GLU A 116 7.91 27.56 29.92
N GLY A 117 7.50 27.92 28.71
CA GLY A 117 8.35 27.94 27.53
C GLY A 117 7.62 28.38 26.27
N GLU A 118 6.87 29.49 26.32
CA GLU A 118 6.45 30.22 25.12
C GLU A 118 7.66 30.56 24.24
N ARG A 119 7.76 30.00 23.02
CA ARG A 119 8.53 30.59 21.91
C ARG A 119 7.88 30.33 20.55
N SER A 120 7.10 31.33 20.13
CA SER A 120 7.01 31.91 18.78
C SER A 120 7.41 31.07 17.55
N GLU A 121 6.41 30.80 16.71
CA GLU A 121 6.34 31.17 15.28
C GLU A 121 7.65 31.24 14.47
N VAL A 122 7.81 30.34 13.50
CA VAL A 122 8.34 30.69 12.17
C VAL A 122 7.57 29.90 11.11
N ASP A 123 6.81 30.65 10.30
CA ASP A 123 6.24 30.28 9.01
C ASP A 123 7.37 29.94 8.04
N GLY A 124 7.64 28.65 7.85
CA GLY A 124 8.64 28.13 6.91
C GLY A 124 8.10 28.03 5.49
N ARG A 125 7.61 29.14 4.92
CA ARG A 125 7.34 29.24 3.47
C ARG A 125 8.65 29.11 2.69
N SER A 126 8.92 27.94 2.13
CA SER A 126 9.83 27.82 0.99
C SER A 126 9.02 27.72 -0.31
N SER A 127 8.57 28.86 -0.83
CA SER A 127 8.20 29.00 -2.23
C SER A 127 9.49 29.05 -3.07
N VAL A 128 9.86 27.94 -3.70
CA VAL A 128 10.79 27.96 -4.85
C VAL A 128 9.96 28.18 -6.11
N ALA A 129 9.92 29.44 -6.52
CA ALA A 129 9.44 29.84 -7.82
C ALA A 129 10.39 29.33 -8.93
N GLY A 130 9.77 28.71 -9.95
CA GLY A 130 10.16 28.84 -11.35
C GLY A 130 11.54 28.35 -11.77
N LYS A 131 11.61 27.14 -12.34
CA LYS A 131 12.47 26.85 -13.50
C LYS A 131 11.76 25.94 -14.49
N THR A 132 11.20 26.57 -15.51
CA THR A 132 10.93 26.02 -16.83
C THR A 132 12.18 25.31 -17.34
N LEU A 133 12.15 23.99 -17.53
CA LEU A 133 13.09 23.32 -18.44
C LEU A 133 12.38 23.17 -19.79
N ALA A 134 12.44 24.25 -20.56
CA ALA A 134 12.24 24.18 -21.99
C ALA A 134 13.49 23.51 -22.59
N LEU A 135 13.46 22.19 -22.78
CA LEU A 135 14.40 21.49 -23.66
C LEU A 135 13.66 21.12 -24.94
N THR A 136 13.64 22.10 -25.82
CA THR A 136 13.23 22.01 -27.21
C THR A 136 14.27 21.17 -27.97
N LEU A 137 13.78 20.09 -28.59
CA LEU A 137 14.19 19.47 -29.86
C LEU A 137 15.58 19.82 -30.43
N ALA A 138 16.49 18.84 -30.46
CA ALA A 138 17.36 18.60 -31.62
C ALA A 138 17.88 17.14 -31.62
N GLU A 139 17.58 16.45 -32.73
CA GLU A 139 18.38 15.40 -33.38
C GLU A 139 18.88 14.20 -32.55
N ILE A 140 18.17 13.07 -32.70
CA ILE A 140 18.84 11.84 -33.17
C ILE A 140 17.98 11.30 -34.32
N GLU A 141 18.32 11.78 -35.52
CA GLU A 141 17.96 11.15 -36.79
C GLU A 141 18.93 9.99 -37.07
N GLU A 142 18.53 9.10 -37.99
CA GLU A 142 19.34 8.07 -38.67
C GLU A 142 19.62 6.75 -37.91
N THR A 143 19.37 5.55 -38.44
CA THR A 143 19.13 5.11 -39.83
C THR A 143 18.14 3.94 -39.90
N LYS A 144 17.28 3.98 -40.93
CA LYS A 144 16.60 2.83 -41.54
C LYS A 144 17.57 1.67 -41.80
N ASN A 145 17.10 0.44 -41.58
CA ASN A 145 17.53 -0.70 -42.39
C ASN A 145 16.29 -1.51 -42.79
N ALA A 146 15.63 -1.05 -43.86
CA ALA A 146 14.97 -1.92 -44.84
C ALA A 146 16.04 -2.09 -45.94
N GLU A 147 16.27 -3.24 -46.58
CA GLU A 147 15.34 -4.17 -47.23
C GLU A 147 16.15 -5.36 -47.82
N ALA A 148 15.44 -6.46 -48.15
CA ALA A 148 15.76 -7.51 -49.14
C ALA A 148 16.99 -8.41 -48.88
N GLU A 149 16.95 -9.73 -49.05
CA GLU A 149 16.21 -10.60 -50.00
C GLU A 149 15.89 -11.96 -49.35
#